data_AF-A0A7W0HEK4-F1
#
_entry.id   AF-A0A7W0HEK4-F1
#
_cell.length_a   1.000
_cell.length_b   1.000
_cell.length_c   1.000
_cell.angle_alpha   90.00
_cell.angle_beta   90.00
_cell.angle_gamma   90.00
#
_symmetry.space_group_name_H-M   'P 1'
#
loop_
_entity.id
_entity.type
_entity.pdbx_description
1 polymer ?
#
loop_
_entity_poly.entity_id
_entity_poly.type
_entity_poly.pdbx_seq_one_letter_code
_entity_poly.pdbx_strand_id
1 'polypeptide(L)'
;MATDTGTASPDRPAPDGGAVVGGATDEAGAHHKHPTEKKYIQIALILAVITAIEVLVYYVESIEDYLVAILLTLSVIKFVIVVSYFMHLRFDSRLFRRLFVLGLVLAVFVYTIVLTTFEIWKS
;
A
#
# COMPACT_ATOMS: atom_id res chain seq x y z
N MET A 1 16.00 -56.46 -60.24
CA MET A 1 16.20 -56.77 -58.81
C MET A 1 17.70 -56.62 -58.52
N ALA A 2 18.07 -55.45 -58.00
CA ALA A 2 19.41 -54.99 -57.56
C ALA A 2 19.13 -53.77 -56.66
N THR A 3 19.11 -53.89 -55.33
CA THR A 3 20.20 -53.67 -54.35
C THR A 3 20.56 -52.21 -54.07
N ASP A 4 20.78 -51.93 -52.78
CA ASP A 4 21.43 -50.78 -52.11
C ASP A 4 20.45 -49.72 -51.56
N THR A 5 20.05 -49.71 -50.29
CA THR A 5 20.78 -49.57 -48.99
C THR A 5 21.37 -48.17 -48.79
N GLY A 6 21.05 -47.59 -47.63
CA GLY A 6 21.14 -46.16 -47.34
C GLY A 6 22.49 -45.50 -47.52
N THR A 7 22.44 -44.22 -47.89
CA THR A 7 23.48 -43.25 -47.60
C THR A 7 22.87 -41.96 -47.07
N ALA A 8 23.54 -41.42 -46.07
CA ALA A 8 23.17 -40.29 -45.24
C ALA A 8 22.73 -39.05 -46.03
N SER A 9 21.89 -38.24 -45.40
CA SER A 9 21.74 -36.82 -45.74
C SER A 9 22.63 -35.99 -44.79
N PRO A 10 23.89 -35.68 -45.13
CA PRO A 10 24.67 -34.69 -44.41
C PRO A 10 24.42 -33.33 -45.06
N ASP A 11 23.41 -32.60 -44.58
CA ASP A 11 23.31 -31.17 -44.91
C ASP A 11 22.75 -30.39 -43.73
N ARG A 12 23.56 -30.35 -42.67
CA ARG A 12 23.48 -29.30 -41.67
C ARG A 12 24.49 -28.23 -42.08
N PRO A 13 24.05 -27.05 -42.56
CA PRO A 13 24.99 -25.95 -42.75
C PRO A 13 25.61 -25.58 -41.39
N ALA A 14 26.93 -25.36 -41.43
CA ALA A 14 27.79 -25.08 -40.29
C ALA A 14 27.40 -23.77 -39.58
N PRO A 15 27.72 -23.63 -38.28
CA PRO A 15 27.49 -22.40 -37.54
C PRO A 15 28.43 -21.28 -38.03
N ASP A 16 27.84 -20.24 -38.64
CA ASP A 16 28.53 -19.03 -39.02
C ASP A 16 28.78 -18.16 -37.78
N GLY A 17 29.94 -18.38 -37.17
CA GLY A 17 30.53 -17.48 -36.20
C GLY A 17 30.91 -16.14 -36.84
N GLY A 18 29.92 -15.25 -36.96
CA GLY A 18 30.12 -13.83 -37.19
C GLY A 18 30.16 -13.07 -35.86
N ALA A 19 31.36 -12.92 -35.28
CA ALA A 19 31.58 -11.96 -34.22
C ALA A 19 31.40 -10.54 -34.77
N VAL A 20 30.39 -9.82 -34.27
CA VAL A 20 30.40 -8.35 -34.25
C VAL A 20 30.33 -7.88 -32.81
N VAL A 21 31.49 -7.41 -32.36
CA VAL A 21 31.69 -6.56 -31.18
C VAL A 21 30.83 -5.31 -31.33
N GLY A 22 30.09 -4.94 -30.28
CA GLY A 22 29.51 -3.61 -30.20
C GLY A 22 28.39 -3.48 -29.18
N GLY A 23 28.74 -3.00 -28.00
CA GLY A 23 27.79 -2.43 -27.06
C GLY A 23 27.55 -3.29 -25.82
N ALA A 24 28.28 -2.99 -24.77
CA ALA A 24 27.66 -2.94 -23.45
C ALA A 24 26.58 -1.84 -23.52
N THR A 25 25.42 -2.17 -24.05
CA THR A 25 24.22 -1.46 -23.68
C THR A 25 23.86 -2.04 -22.32
N ASP A 26 24.06 -1.21 -21.31
CA ASP A 26 23.23 -1.24 -20.12
C ASP A 26 21.79 -1.24 -20.61
N GLU A 27 21.24 -2.44 -20.84
CA GLU A 27 19.83 -2.69 -21.02
C GLU A 27 19.20 -2.46 -19.63
N ALA A 28 19.18 -1.19 -19.24
CA ALA A 28 18.17 -0.62 -18.40
C ALA A 28 16.84 -1.01 -19.04
N GLY A 29 16.36 -2.19 -18.64
CA GLY A 29 15.03 -2.70 -18.90
C GLY A 29 14.01 -1.78 -18.22
N ALA A 30 13.86 -0.58 -18.77
CA ALA A 30 12.61 0.12 -18.77
C ALA A 30 11.62 -0.82 -19.45
N HIS A 31 10.70 -1.42 -18.69
CA HIS A 31 9.29 -1.63 -19.06
C HIS A 31 8.56 -2.58 -18.09
N HIS A 32 8.58 -2.32 -16.78
CA HIS A 32 7.46 -2.67 -15.91
C HIS A 32 7.15 -1.50 -14.97
N LYS A 33 6.56 -0.45 -15.54
CA LYS A 33 5.82 0.57 -14.80
C LYS A 33 4.61 -0.13 -14.18
N HIS A 34 4.75 -0.68 -12.98
CA HIS A 34 3.64 -0.92 -12.05
C HIS A 34 3.36 0.42 -11.34
N PRO A 35 2.44 1.26 -11.84
CA PRO A 35 2.35 2.67 -11.42
C PRO A 35 1.53 2.88 -10.14
N THR A 36 1.14 1.80 -9.45
CA THR A 36 0.08 1.85 -8.45
C THR A 36 0.61 1.67 -7.02
N GLU A 37 1.71 0.94 -6.83
CA GLU A 37 2.21 0.51 -5.50
C GLU A 37 3.00 1.59 -4.76
N LYS A 38 3.76 2.41 -5.49
CA LYS A 38 4.69 3.41 -4.90
C LYS A 38 4.00 4.46 -4.04
N LYS A 39 2.73 4.79 -4.33
CA LYS A 39 1.98 5.75 -3.54
C LYS A 39 1.55 5.21 -2.18
N TYR A 40 1.16 3.95 -2.09
CA TYR A 40 0.84 3.29 -0.83
C TYR A 40 2.04 3.24 0.10
N ILE A 41 3.20 2.87 -0.44
CA ILE A 41 4.46 2.82 0.31
C ILE A 41 4.82 4.21 0.85
N GLN A 42 4.64 5.27 0.06
CA GLN A 42 4.89 6.64 0.50
C GLN A 42 3.97 7.05 1.67
N ILE A 43 2.70 6.66 1.65
CA ILE A 43 1.74 6.97 2.72
C ILE A 43 2.04 6.14 3.97
N ALA A 44 2.44 4.87 3.82
CA ALA A 44 2.90 4.03 4.93
C ALA A 44 4.09 4.66 5.64
N LEU A 45 5.04 5.18 4.87
CA LEU A 45 6.22 5.84 5.40
C LEU A 45 5.84 7.09 6.20
N ILE A 46 4.92 7.91 5.69
CA ILE A 46 4.41 9.08 6.41
C ILE A 46 3.75 8.67 7.73
N LEU A 47 2.89 7.64 7.70
CA LEU A 47 2.24 7.09 8.90
C LEU A 47 3.26 6.58 9.92
N ALA A 48 4.28 5.86 9.47
CA ALA A 48 5.36 5.37 10.30
C ALA A 48 6.14 6.51 10.98
N VAL A 49 6.44 7.58 10.23
CA VAL A 49 7.09 8.79 10.77
C VAL A 49 6.22 9.47 11.83
N ILE A 50 4.91 9.62 11.57
CA ILE A 50 3.98 10.19 12.57
C ILE A 50 3.94 9.31 13.84
N THR A 51 4.07 7.99 13.71
CA THR A 51 4.15 7.07 14.86
C THR A 51 5.47 7.14 15.60
N ALA A 52 6.59 7.28 14.91
CA ALA A 52 7.87 7.52 15.57
C ALA A 52 7.85 8.85 16.35
N ILE A 53 7.30 9.91 15.77
CA ILE A 53 7.15 11.21 16.44
C ILE A 53 6.22 11.10 17.66
N GLU A 54 5.10 10.40 17.54
CA GLU A 54 4.17 10.18 18.66
C GLU A 54 4.86 9.49 19.84
N VAL A 55 5.61 8.42 19.57
CA VAL A 55 6.37 7.69 20.59
C VAL A 55 7.44 8.60 21.21
N LEU A 56 8.12 9.43 20.41
CA LEU A 56 9.10 10.38 20.94
C LEU A 56 8.45 11.45 21.84
N VAL A 57 7.28 11.96 21.46
CA VAL A 57 6.52 12.93 22.26
C VAL A 57 5.98 12.29 23.54
N TYR A 58 5.61 11.01 23.52
CA TYR A 58 5.20 10.26 24.72
C TYR A 58 6.29 10.26 25.81
N TYR A 59 7.57 10.26 25.44
CA TYR A 59 8.68 10.31 26.40
C TYR A 59 8.98 11.73 26.93
N VAL A 60 8.28 12.78 26.47
CA VAL A 60 8.46 14.15 26.94
C VAL A 60 7.47 14.45 28.07
N GLU A 61 7.96 14.42 29.31
CA GLU A 61 7.18 14.69 30.53
C GLU A 61 6.56 16.10 30.57
N SER A 62 7.08 17.06 29.80
CA SER A 62 6.60 18.45 29.79
C SER A 62 5.19 18.66 29.19
N ILE A 63 4.54 17.59 28.69
CA ILE A 63 3.21 17.66 28.05
C ILE A 63 2.19 16.75 28.77
N GLU A 64 2.50 16.20 29.95
CA GLU A 64 1.66 15.23 30.68
C GLU A 64 0.16 15.55 30.70
N ASP A 65 -0.23 16.80 30.99
CA ASP A 65 -1.64 17.22 31.06
C ASP A 65 -2.39 17.09 29.71
N TYR A 66 -1.68 17.28 28.59
CA TYR A 66 -2.25 17.24 27.23
C TYR A 66 -1.88 15.97 26.47
N LEU A 67 -1.01 15.14 27.03
CA LEU A 67 -0.43 13.95 26.40
C LEU A 67 -1.55 13.00 25.96
N VAL A 68 -2.52 12.72 26.83
CA VAL A 68 -3.67 11.85 26.51
C VAL A 68 -4.50 12.40 25.34
N ALA A 69 -4.79 13.70 25.33
CA ALA A 69 -5.58 14.33 24.27
C ALA A 69 -4.84 14.35 22.92
N ILE A 70 -3.53 14.60 22.94
CA ILE A 70 -2.66 14.64 21.76
C ILE A 70 -2.50 13.24 21.17
N LEU A 71 -2.21 12.23 21.98
CA LEU A 71 -2.11 10.83 21.53
C LEU A 71 -3.42 10.33 20.94
N LEU A 72 -4.54 10.63 21.59
CA LEU A 72 -5.86 10.23 21.08
C LEU A 72 -6.16 10.88 19.74
N THR A 73 -5.83 12.17 19.60
CA THR A 73 -5.99 12.91 18.33
C THR A 73 -5.09 12.34 17.23
N LEU A 74 -3.81 12.09 17.51
CA LEU A 74 -2.87 11.50 16.56
C LEU A 74 -3.29 10.08 16.15
N SER A 75 -3.80 9.28 17.08
CA SER A 75 -4.33 7.94 16.81
C SER A 75 -5.57 7.98 15.90
N VAL A 76 -6.51 8.90 16.13
CA VAL A 76 -7.68 9.10 15.25
C VAL A 76 -7.24 9.52 13.85
N ILE A 77 -6.31 10.47 13.74
CA ILE A 77 -5.80 10.94 12.44
C ILE A 77 -5.15 9.79 11.68
N LYS A 78 -4.28 9.01 12.32
CA LYS A 78 -3.65 7.83 11.71
C LYS A 78 -4.71 6.84 11.25
N PHE A 79 -5.70 6.55 12.08
CA PHE A 79 -6.78 5.64 11.73
C PHE A 79 -7.53 6.10 10.47
N VAL A 80 -7.87 7.40 10.38
CA VAL A 80 -8.54 7.97 9.19
C VAL A 80 -7.67 7.86 7.93
N ILE A 81 -6.37 8.16 8.05
CA ILE A 81 -5.42 8.05 6.94
C ILE A 81 -5.25 6.58 6.52
N VAL A 82 -5.10 5.65 7.46
CA VAL A 82 -4.99 4.20 7.21
C VAL A 82 -6.24 3.65 6.55
N VAL A 83 -7.44 4.02 6.98
CA VAL A 83 -8.69 3.57 6.34
C VAL A 83 -8.84 4.17 4.94
N SER A 84 -8.47 5.44 4.77
CA SER A 84 -8.56 6.12 3.47
C SER A 84 -7.55 5.60 2.44
N TYR A 85 -6.37 5.15 2.89
CA TYR A 85 -5.24 4.83 2.03
C TYR A 85 -4.74 3.39 2.10
N PHE A 86 -4.81 2.67 3.22
CA PHE A 86 -4.28 1.29 3.33
C PHE A 86 -5.35 0.20 3.17
N MET A 87 -6.64 0.51 3.42
CA MET A 87 -7.76 -0.44 3.33
C MET A 87 -8.47 -0.45 1.95
N HIS A 88 -7.75 -0.33 0.83
CA HIS A 88 -8.31 -0.58 -0.52
C HIS A 88 -9.32 0.45 -1.13
N LEU A 89 -9.63 1.57 -0.49
CA LEU A 89 -10.70 2.51 -0.92
C LEU A 89 -10.37 3.55 -2.00
N ARG A 90 -9.10 3.71 -2.38
CA ARG A 90 -8.76 4.64 -3.47
C ARG A 90 -8.97 4.02 -4.85
N PHE A 91 -8.97 2.68 -4.94
CA PHE A 91 -9.24 1.93 -6.17
C PHE A 91 -10.63 1.31 -6.22
N ASP A 92 -11.26 1.06 -5.08
CA ASP A 92 -12.62 0.55 -5.04
C ASP A 92 -13.60 1.68 -4.66
N SER A 93 -14.72 1.73 -5.36
CA SER A 93 -15.56 2.92 -5.58
C SER A 93 -15.84 3.77 -4.32
N ARG A 94 -16.15 5.07 -4.53
CA ARG A 94 -16.54 6.07 -3.49
C ARG A 94 -17.57 5.56 -2.46
N LEU A 95 -18.26 4.46 -2.78
CA LEU A 95 -19.18 3.70 -1.95
C LEU A 95 -18.55 3.20 -0.64
N PHE A 96 -17.38 2.55 -0.68
CA PHE A 96 -16.75 2.02 0.55
C PHE A 96 -16.34 3.15 1.50
N ARG A 97 -15.88 4.28 0.97
CA ARG A 97 -15.59 5.48 1.77
C ARG A 97 -16.85 6.02 2.44
N ARG A 98 -17.96 6.04 1.70
CA ARG A 98 -19.25 6.49 2.23
C ARG A 98 -19.79 5.54 3.29
N LEU A 99 -19.69 4.22 3.10
CA LEU A 99 -20.17 3.23 4.08
C LEU A 99 -19.39 3.31 5.40
N PHE A 100 -18.08 3.51 5.35
CA PHE A 100 -17.27 3.68 6.55
C PHE A 100 -17.63 4.97 7.30
N VAL A 101 -17.71 6.10 6.57
CA VAL A 101 -18.09 7.38 7.18
C VAL A 101 -19.53 7.34 7.70
N LEU A 102 -20.46 6.71 6.97
CA LEU A 102 -21.83 6.48 7.40
C LEU A 102 -21.87 5.62 8.67
N GLY A 103 -21.08 4.54 8.73
CA GLY A 103 -20.96 3.69 9.90
C GLY A 103 -20.40 4.43 11.12
N LEU A 104 -19.39 5.30 10.93
CA LEU A 104 -18.86 6.16 11.99
C LEU A 104 -19.90 7.17 12.49
N VAL A 105 -20.59 7.85 11.57
CA VAL A 105 -21.67 8.80 11.91
C VAL A 105 -22.81 8.09 12.63
N LEU A 106 -23.22 6.92 12.14
CA LEU A 106 -24.27 6.10 12.75
C LEU A 106 -23.84 5.61 14.13
N ALA A 107 -22.60 5.19 14.31
CA ALA A 107 -22.06 4.75 15.60
C ALA A 107 -22.09 5.91 16.62
N VAL A 108 -21.62 7.10 16.23
CA VAL A 108 -21.69 8.31 17.08
C VAL A 108 -23.15 8.65 17.40
N PHE A 109 -24.03 8.60 16.40
CA PHE A 109 -25.45 8.88 16.56
C PHE A 109 -26.13 7.93 17.56
N VAL A 110 -25.98 6.61 17.37
CA VAL A 110 -26.52 5.61 18.28
C VAL A 110 -25.92 5.76 19.68
N TYR A 111 -24.60 6.00 19.78
CA TYR A 111 -23.94 6.24 21.06
C TYR A 111 -24.54 7.46 21.79
N THR A 112 -24.78 8.57 21.09
CA THR A 112 -25.43 9.75 21.69
C THR A 112 -26.85 9.45 22.18
N ILE A 113 -27.66 8.72 21.40
CA ILE A 113 -29.01 8.30 21.81
C ILE A 113 -28.95 7.46 23.08
N VAL A 114 -28.01 6.51 23.14
CA VAL A 114 -27.82 5.64 24.29
C VAL A 114 -27.42 6.46 25.53
N LEU A 115 -26.47 7.40 25.40
CA LEU A 115 -26.09 8.30 26.49
C LEU A 115 -27.25 9.18 26.98
N THR A 116 -28.08 9.68 26.07
CA THR A 116 -29.30 10.44 26.41
C THR A 116 -30.33 9.55 27.11
N THR A 117 -30.50 8.30 26.67
CA THR A 117 -31.42 7.32 27.28
C THR A 117 -31.01 6.96 28.70
N PHE A 118 -29.71 6.88 28.96
CA PHE A 118 -29.17 6.64 30.31
C PHE A 118 -29.22 7.87 31.22
N GLU A 119 -29.85 8.98 30.81
CA GLU A 119 -30.03 10.21 31.59
C GLU A 119 -28.76 10.68 32.31
N ILE A 120 -27.58 10.49 31.71
CA ILE A 120 -26.26 10.89 32.30
C ILE A 120 -26.20 12.41 32.60
N TRP A 121 -27.12 13.19 32.03
CA TRP A 121 -27.30 14.62 32.23
C TRP A 121 -28.09 14.99 33.49
N LYS A 122 -28.77 14.03 34.13
CA LYS A 122 -29.40 14.25 35.45
C LYS A 122 -28.38 13.97 36.55
N SER A 123 -27.48 14.92 36.76
CA SER A 123 -26.83 15.11 38.05
C SER A 123 -27.50 16.25 38.81
#